data_AF-A0A8C4KWV0-F1
#
_entry.id   AF-A0A8C4KWV0-F1
#
_cell.length_a   1.000
_cell.length_b   1.000
_cell.length_c   1.000
_cell.angle_alpha   90.00
_cell.angle_beta   90.00
_cell.angle_gamma   90.00
#
_symmetry.space_group_name_H-M   'P 1'
#
loop_
_entity.id
_entity.type
_entity.pdbx_description
1 polymer ?
#
loop_
_entity_poly.entity_id
_entity_poly.type
_entity_poly.pdbx_seq_one_letter_code
_entity_poly.pdbx_strand_id
1 'polypeptide(L)'
;MLQLNLINFYSGGRDWGRFKASKNLEELPCLLGHLLQGPRSRTVSQVTASQDLVPEPLRLSPRIKGGEAEWCPHFRFLGTAKMMSFASLLLVGILFSATQAKQFTKCELSQVLKSMDGYKGVTLPEWICTIFHSSGYDTQTIVKNNGKTEYGLFQINNKMWCRDNQILPSRNICGISCNKFLDDDLTDDVMCAKKILDSEGIDYWLAHKPLCSEKLEQWLCEEL
;
A
#
# COMPACT_ATOMS: atom_id res chain seq x y z
N MET A 1 -32.46 -36.68 -24.38
CA MET A 1 -32.46 -36.65 -22.91
C MET A 1 -31.06 -36.16 -22.51
N LEU A 2 -30.83 -34.84 -22.56
CA LEU A 2 -30.78 -33.92 -21.40
C LEU A 2 -29.76 -34.42 -20.36
N GLN A 3 -28.60 -33.79 -20.12
CA GLN A 3 -28.50 -32.42 -19.62
C GLN A 3 -27.21 -31.69 -20.05
N LEU A 4 -27.38 -30.44 -20.48
CA LEU A 4 -26.39 -29.38 -20.47
C LEU A 4 -26.29 -28.83 -19.04
N ASN A 5 -25.12 -28.91 -18.40
CA ASN A 5 -24.84 -28.11 -17.21
C ASN A 5 -24.19 -26.80 -17.63
N LEU A 6 -25.02 -25.75 -17.63
CA LEU A 6 -24.63 -24.36 -17.66
C LEU A 6 -23.81 -24.04 -16.40
N ILE A 7 -22.52 -23.74 -16.56
CA ILE A 7 -21.74 -23.08 -15.51
C ILE A 7 -21.89 -21.58 -15.74
N ASN A 8 -22.52 -20.92 -14.76
CA ASN A 8 -22.69 -19.47 -14.72
C ASN A 8 -21.34 -18.76 -14.74
N PHE A 9 -21.08 -18.02 -15.82
CA PHE A 9 -20.04 -17.00 -15.90
C PHE A 9 -20.47 -15.79 -15.07
N TYR A 10 -19.86 -15.61 -13.89
CA TYR A 10 -19.81 -14.29 -13.26
C TYR A 10 -18.69 -13.48 -13.93
N SER A 11 -19.06 -12.73 -14.96
CA SER A 11 -18.24 -11.69 -15.57
C SER A 11 -18.12 -10.50 -14.61
N GLY A 12 -17.08 -10.49 -13.77
CA GLY A 12 -16.63 -9.30 -13.04
C GLY A 12 -15.57 -8.56 -13.86
N GLY A 13 -16.01 -7.62 -14.71
CA GLY A 13 -15.12 -6.74 -15.45
C GLY A 13 -14.27 -5.88 -14.50
N ARG A 14 -12.94 -5.94 -14.65
CA ARG A 14 -12.04 -4.99 -13.99
C ARG A 14 -11.67 -3.90 -14.99
N ASP A 15 -12.28 -2.76 -14.74
CA ASP A 15 -12.08 -1.49 -15.41
C ASP A 15 -10.63 -1.04 -15.23
N TRP A 16 -9.92 -0.84 -16.34
CA TRP A 16 -8.58 -0.24 -16.33
C TRP A 16 -8.75 1.27 -16.11
N GLY A 17 -8.74 1.66 -14.84
CA GLY A 17 -8.76 3.04 -14.39
C GLY A 17 -7.59 3.84 -14.98
N ARG A 18 -7.95 4.69 -15.93
CA ARG A 18 -7.16 5.75 -16.56
C ARG A 18 -6.36 6.56 -15.53
N PHE A 19 -5.04 6.62 -15.75
CA PHE A 19 -4.10 7.55 -15.11
C PHE A 19 -4.70 8.96 -14.99
N LYS A 20 -4.85 9.44 -13.76
CA LYS A 20 -5.05 10.86 -13.48
C LYS A 20 -3.75 11.41 -12.93
N ALA A 21 -3.07 12.21 -13.76
CA ALA A 21 -1.92 12.99 -13.40
C ALA A 21 -2.26 13.90 -12.20
N SER A 22 -1.50 13.76 -11.12
CA SER A 22 -1.56 14.67 -9.97
C SER A 22 -0.95 16.01 -10.38
N LYS A 23 -1.78 17.05 -10.47
CA LYS A 23 -1.35 18.44 -10.50
C LYS A 23 -1.82 19.09 -9.20
N ASN A 24 -0.84 19.55 -8.42
CA ASN A 24 -0.81 20.72 -7.53
C ASN A 24 -1.95 20.87 -6.49
N LEU A 25 -1.62 20.87 -5.20
CA LEU A 25 -1.22 22.04 -4.39
C LEU A 25 -2.41 22.98 -4.11
N GLU A 26 -2.56 23.30 -2.81
CA GLU A 26 -3.54 24.19 -2.18
C GLU A 26 -4.87 23.53 -1.77
N GLU A 27 -5.12 23.51 -0.45
CA GLU A 27 -6.40 23.67 0.28
C GLU A 27 -6.28 23.05 1.70
N LEU A 28 -5.84 23.92 2.62
CA LEU A 28 -6.20 24.09 4.04
C LEU A 28 -6.02 22.98 5.12
N PRO A 29 -5.35 23.32 6.26
CA PRO A 29 -5.40 22.60 7.53
C PRO A 29 -6.52 23.15 8.43
N CYS A 30 -7.24 22.26 9.13
CA CYS A 30 -7.85 22.46 10.46
C CYS A 30 -8.84 21.31 10.70
N LEU A 31 -8.51 20.37 11.60
CA LEU A 31 -9.45 19.63 12.46
C LEU A 31 -8.66 18.55 13.23
N LEU A 32 -8.03 18.95 14.34
CA LEU A 32 -7.60 18.01 15.37
C LEU A 32 -7.81 18.67 16.73
N GLY A 33 -8.83 18.22 17.47
CA GLY A 33 -9.03 18.65 18.85
C GLY A 33 -10.38 18.24 19.43
N HIS A 34 -10.31 17.41 20.47
CA HIS A 34 -11.30 17.16 21.52
C HIS A 34 -12.31 16.02 21.34
N LEU A 35 -11.91 14.81 21.74
CA LEU A 35 -12.79 13.86 22.43
C LEU A 35 -11.99 13.01 23.43
N LEU A 36 -11.84 13.51 24.67
CA LEU A 36 -11.61 12.68 25.86
C LEU A 36 -12.13 13.44 27.09
N GLN A 37 -13.29 13.04 27.62
CA GLN A 37 -13.55 12.77 29.05
C GLN A 37 -15.01 12.37 29.27
N GLY A 38 -15.20 11.18 29.83
CA GLY A 38 -16.48 10.59 30.19
C GLY A 38 -17.13 11.17 31.45
N PRO A 39 -18.34 10.69 31.80
CA PRO A 39 -19.30 11.43 32.63
C PRO A 39 -19.22 11.07 34.13
N ARG A 40 -19.62 12.02 34.99
CA ARG A 40 -19.99 11.76 36.38
C ARG A 40 -21.47 12.10 36.61
N SER A 41 -22.16 11.10 37.12
CA SER A 41 -23.56 10.95 37.52
C SER A 41 -24.15 12.11 38.35
N ARG A 42 -25.44 12.44 38.12
CA ARG A 42 -26.50 12.34 39.16
C ARG A 42 -27.92 12.65 38.66
N THR A 43 -28.80 11.69 38.99
CA THR A 43 -30.22 11.79 39.41
C THR A 43 -31.26 12.41 38.47
N VAL A 44 -32.14 11.53 38.00
CA VAL A 44 -33.46 11.81 37.42
C VAL A 44 -34.48 11.97 38.54
N SER A 45 -35.23 13.08 38.53
CA SER A 45 -36.52 13.20 39.18
C SER A 45 -37.55 13.61 38.13
N GLN A 46 -38.62 12.82 38.04
CA GLN A 46 -39.80 13.09 37.21
C GLN A 46 -40.68 14.15 37.88
N VAL A 47 -41.20 15.13 37.12
CA VAL A 47 -42.53 15.75 37.35
C VAL A 47 -43.11 16.18 35.99
N THR A 48 -44.44 16.15 35.97
CA THR A 48 -45.46 16.09 34.92
C THR A 48 -45.74 17.34 34.07
N ALA A 49 -46.52 17.11 33.01
CA ALA A 49 -47.10 18.00 32.00
C ALA A 49 -47.95 19.18 32.52
N SER A 50 -48.03 20.26 31.73
CA SER A 50 -49.25 20.72 31.02
C SER A 50 -49.21 22.19 30.55
N GLN A 51 -49.69 22.38 29.32
CA GLN A 51 -50.58 23.44 28.80
C GLN A 51 -50.11 24.88 28.57
N ASP A 52 -50.13 25.24 27.28
CA ASP A 52 -50.81 26.36 26.62
C ASP A 52 -50.63 27.80 27.12
N LEU A 53 -50.13 28.68 26.22
CA LEU A 53 -50.79 29.92 25.77
C LEU A 53 -49.89 30.69 24.77
N VAL A 54 -50.48 31.02 23.61
CA VAL A 54 -50.00 31.98 22.58
C VAL A 54 -50.94 33.19 22.69
N PRO A 55 -50.50 34.47 22.58
CA PRO A 55 -50.50 35.15 21.26
C PRO A 55 -49.52 36.32 21.02
N GLU A 56 -49.19 36.46 19.72
CA GLU A 56 -48.99 37.69 18.89
C GLU A 56 -47.81 38.68 19.10
N PRO A 57 -47.46 39.45 18.03
CA PRO A 57 -46.08 39.75 17.67
C PRO A 57 -45.73 41.24 17.75
N LEU A 58 -44.43 41.55 17.82
CA LEU A 58 -43.93 42.87 17.48
C LEU A 58 -42.65 42.77 16.64
N ARG A 59 -42.75 43.23 15.39
CA ARG A 59 -41.63 43.67 14.55
C ARG A 59 -40.81 44.73 15.28
N LEU A 60 -39.49 44.63 15.18
CA LEU A 60 -38.63 45.80 14.98
C LEU A 60 -37.29 45.39 14.34
N SER A 61 -36.91 46.17 13.33
CA SER A 61 -35.75 46.09 12.44
C SER A 61 -34.39 45.89 13.11
N PRO A 62 -33.38 45.42 12.36
CA PRO A 62 -32.00 45.32 12.84
C PRO A 62 -31.37 46.71 12.99
N ARG A 63 -30.88 47.03 14.18
CA ARG A 63 -29.95 48.15 14.37
C ARG A 63 -28.53 47.58 14.33
N ILE A 64 -27.88 47.79 13.19
CA ILE A 64 -26.44 47.64 12.99
C ILE A 64 -25.71 48.54 14.01
N LYS A 65 -24.93 47.92 14.89
CA LYS A 65 -23.73 48.49 15.53
C LYS A 65 -22.63 47.49 15.14
N GLY A 66 -21.63 47.82 14.32
CA GLY A 66 -20.81 49.02 14.40
C GLY A 66 -19.96 48.91 15.66
N GLY A 67 -18.97 48.02 15.66
CA GLY A 67 -18.05 47.76 16.76
C GLY A 67 -16.79 47.07 16.23
N GLU A 68 -15.65 47.68 16.53
CA GLU A 68 -14.34 47.47 15.92
C GLU A 68 -13.81 46.04 15.89
N ALA A 69 -13.04 45.75 14.83
CA ALA A 69 -12.14 44.62 14.77
C ALA A 69 -11.06 44.77 15.86
N GLU A 70 -11.14 43.94 16.90
CA GLU A 70 -10.04 43.74 17.83
C GLU A 70 -8.84 43.11 17.11
N TRP A 71 -7.74 43.87 17.09
CA TRP A 71 -6.46 43.46 16.56
C TRP A 71 -5.79 42.45 17.50
N CYS A 72 -5.56 41.23 17.03
CA CYS A 72 -4.65 40.30 17.69
C CYS A 72 -3.22 40.89 17.73
N PRO A 73 -2.47 40.67 18.82
CA PRO A 73 -1.20 41.35 19.05
C PRO A 73 -0.11 40.82 18.11
N HIS A 74 0.42 41.73 17.31
CA HIS A 74 1.85 41.91 17.04
C HIS A 74 2.69 40.63 16.96
N PHE A 75 2.56 39.89 15.85
CA PHE A 75 3.60 38.97 15.40
C PHE A 75 4.85 39.80 15.07
N ARG A 76 5.77 39.94 16.03
CA ARG A 76 7.14 40.36 15.69
C ARG A 76 7.75 39.22 14.88
N PHE A 77 7.74 39.38 13.56
CA PHE A 77 8.74 38.77 12.71
C PHE A 77 10.11 39.35 13.15
N LEU A 78 10.70 38.80 14.22
CA LEU A 78 12.13 38.89 14.40
C LEU A 78 12.73 37.92 13.37
N GLY A 79 13.03 38.48 12.20
CA GLY A 79 13.87 37.83 11.22
C GLY A 79 15.21 37.50 11.86
N THR A 80 15.41 36.23 12.19
CA THR A 80 16.66 35.59 11.87
C THR A 80 16.35 34.66 10.72
N ALA A 81 16.57 35.12 9.49
CA ALA A 81 16.86 34.20 8.40
C ALA A 81 18.18 33.53 8.78
N LYS A 82 18.11 32.50 9.64
CA LYS A 82 19.23 31.61 9.90
C LYS A 82 19.50 31.01 8.52
N MET A 83 20.58 31.43 7.88
CA MET A 83 21.05 30.82 6.63
C MET A 83 20.95 29.32 6.84
N MET A 84 19.98 28.69 6.17
CA MET A 84 19.90 27.25 6.13
C MET A 84 21.15 26.87 5.36
N SER A 85 22.20 26.48 6.10
CA SER A 85 23.51 26.22 5.52
C SER A 85 23.29 25.27 4.36
N PHE A 86 23.69 25.66 3.15
CA PHE A 86 23.56 24.80 1.98
C PHE A 86 24.24 23.45 2.22
N ALA A 87 25.26 23.42 3.09
CA ALA A 87 25.88 22.20 3.59
C ALA A 87 24.89 21.27 4.34
N SER A 88 23.96 21.81 5.13
CA SER A 88 22.93 21.03 5.84
C SER A 88 21.88 20.44 4.88
N LEU A 89 21.49 21.18 3.83
CA LEU A 89 20.60 20.67 2.77
C LEU A 89 21.28 19.57 1.93
N LEU A 90 22.56 19.75 1.61
CA LEU A 90 23.37 18.74 0.92
C LEU A 90 23.54 17.48 1.77
N LEU A 91 23.73 17.61 3.09
CA LEU A 91 23.88 16.47 4.02
C LEU A 91 22.61 15.62 4.10
N VAL A 92 21.42 16.23 4.04
CA VAL A 92 20.13 15.51 4.03
C VAL A 92 19.92 14.78 2.70
N GLY A 93 20.35 15.36 1.58
CA GLY A 93 20.25 14.73 0.25
C GLY A 93 21.14 13.49 0.08
N ILE A 94 22.29 13.42 0.78
CA ILE A 94 23.20 12.26 0.72
C ILE A 94 22.66 11.07 1.55
N LEU A 95 21.81 11.33 2.55
CA LEU A 95 21.25 10.28 3.43
C LEU A 95 20.03 9.56 2.84
N PHE A 96 19.34 10.17 1.88
CA PHE A 96 18.28 9.52 1.12
C PHE A 96 18.88 8.78 -0.08
N SER A 97 19.30 7.54 0.12
CA SER A 97 19.46 6.62 -1.00
C SER A 97 18.09 6.47 -1.64
N ALA A 98 17.86 7.12 -2.77
CA ALA A 98 16.65 6.93 -3.55
C ALA A 98 16.63 5.45 -3.97
N THR A 99 15.80 4.64 -3.32
CA THR A 99 15.50 3.27 -3.75
C THR A 99 14.70 3.37 -5.04
N GLN A 100 15.40 3.51 -6.17
CA GLN A 100 14.78 3.53 -7.48
C GLN A 100 14.12 2.17 -7.71
N ALA A 101 12.86 2.16 -8.15
CA ALA A 101 12.18 0.92 -8.52
C ALA A 101 12.93 0.25 -9.67
N LYS A 102 13.44 -0.95 -9.43
CA LYS A 102 14.13 -1.73 -10.44
C LYS A 102 13.14 -2.69 -11.09
N GLN A 103 12.86 -2.42 -12.35
CA GLN A 103 12.13 -3.32 -13.21
C GLN A 103 13.12 -4.06 -14.11
N PHE A 104 13.22 -5.37 -13.94
CA PHE A 104 14.10 -6.19 -14.77
C PHE A 104 13.49 -6.46 -16.15
N THR A 105 14.35 -6.61 -17.15
CA THR A 105 13.95 -7.23 -18.41
C THR A 105 13.95 -8.76 -18.28
N LYS A 106 13.26 -9.43 -19.21
CA LYS A 106 13.21 -10.91 -19.29
C LYS A 106 14.61 -11.54 -19.21
N CYS A 107 15.54 -11.01 -20.01
CA CYS A 107 16.89 -11.56 -20.14
C CYS A 107 17.79 -11.28 -18.94
N GLU A 108 17.76 -10.06 -18.39
CA GLU A 108 18.50 -9.73 -17.17
C GLU A 108 18.04 -10.64 -16.02
N LEU A 109 16.73 -10.85 -15.89
CA LEU A 109 16.21 -11.71 -14.86
C LEU A 109 16.59 -13.18 -15.06
N SER A 110 16.57 -13.69 -16.30
CA SER A 110 17.05 -15.04 -16.61
C SER A 110 18.49 -15.25 -16.17
N GLN A 111 19.36 -14.25 -16.34
CA GLN A 111 20.75 -14.35 -15.91
C GLN A 111 20.87 -14.38 -14.38
N VAL A 112 20.14 -13.51 -13.68
CA VAL A 112 20.14 -13.48 -12.20
C VAL A 112 19.59 -14.76 -11.60
N LEU A 113 18.52 -15.32 -12.21
CA LEU A 113 17.84 -16.52 -11.73
C LEU A 113 18.42 -17.83 -12.26
N LYS A 114 19.58 -17.81 -12.93
CA LYS A 114 20.23 -19.02 -13.45
C LYS A 114 20.46 -20.09 -12.38
N SER A 115 20.63 -19.70 -11.10
CA SER A 115 20.77 -20.61 -9.96
C SER A 115 19.48 -21.31 -9.51
N MET A 116 18.34 -20.95 -10.10
CA MET A 116 17.02 -21.56 -9.86
C MET A 116 16.64 -22.57 -10.94
N ASP A 117 17.37 -22.63 -12.05
CA ASP A 117 17.05 -23.53 -13.16
C ASP A 117 17.09 -25.00 -12.71
N GLY A 118 15.98 -25.70 -12.91
CA GLY A 118 15.80 -27.10 -12.52
C GLY A 118 15.61 -27.32 -11.01
N TYR A 119 15.61 -26.27 -10.18
CA TYR A 119 15.39 -26.43 -8.74
C TYR A 119 13.98 -26.98 -8.48
N LYS A 120 13.89 -28.15 -7.84
CA LYS A 120 12.66 -28.96 -7.67
C LYS A 120 11.91 -29.25 -8.98
N GLY A 121 12.63 -29.33 -10.11
CA GLY A 121 12.03 -29.64 -11.41
C GLY A 121 11.31 -28.46 -12.06
N VAL A 122 11.43 -27.25 -11.52
CA VAL A 122 10.92 -26.03 -12.16
C VAL A 122 12.03 -25.44 -13.03
N THR A 123 11.76 -25.29 -14.31
CA THR A 123 12.71 -24.78 -15.29
C THR A 123 12.81 -23.25 -15.24
N LEU A 124 13.91 -22.69 -15.71
CA LEU A 124 14.10 -21.23 -15.77
C LEU A 124 12.98 -20.50 -16.54
N PRO A 125 12.52 -20.96 -17.74
CA PRO A 125 11.41 -20.30 -18.44
C PRO A 125 10.10 -20.27 -17.64
N GLU A 126 9.81 -21.31 -16.85
CA GLU A 126 8.65 -21.33 -15.97
C GLU A 126 8.75 -20.26 -14.88
N TRP A 127 9.93 -20.08 -14.28
CA TRP A 127 10.19 -19.00 -13.31
C TRP A 127 9.98 -17.63 -13.93
N ILE A 128 10.54 -17.41 -15.11
CA ILE A 128 10.44 -16.13 -15.81
C ILE A 128 8.97 -15.81 -16.14
N CYS A 129 8.22 -16.77 -16.68
CA CYS A 129 6.77 -16.62 -16.89
C CYS A 129 6.02 -16.31 -15.58
N THR A 130 6.30 -17.07 -14.52
CA THR A 130 5.59 -16.98 -13.24
C THR A 130 5.80 -15.62 -12.60
N ILE A 131 7.04 -15.12 -12.60
CA ILE A 131 7.38 -13.81 -12.04
C ILE A 131 6.75 -12.69 -12.87
N PHE A 132 6.77 -12.79 -14.20
CA PHE A 132 6.10 -11.81 -15.06
C PHE A 132 4.63 -11.62 -14.67
N HIS A 133 3.90 -12.71 -14.48
CA HIS A 133 2.50 -12.67 -14.11
C HIS A 133 2.24 -12.37 -12.63
N SER A 134 3.26 -12.44 -11.78
CA SER A 134 3.15 -12.14 -10.34
C SER A 134 3.45 -10.67 -10.04
N SER A 135 4.53 -10.12 -10.61
CA SER A 135 5.04 -8.79 -10.27
C SER A 135 5.43 -7.94 -11.50
N GLY A 136 5.37 -8.49 -12.72
CA GLY A 136 5.83 -7.76 -13.91
C GLY A 136 7.32 -7.43 -13.87
N TYR A 137 8.11 -8.25 -13.18
CA TYR A 137 9.56 -8.10 -12.95
C TYR A 137 9.98 -6.90 -12.10
N ASP A 138 9.05 -6.29 -11.36
CA ASP A 138 9.33 -5.13 -10.51
C ASP A 138 9.61 -5.56 -9.05
N THR A 139 10.81 -5.24 -8.56
CA THR A 139 11.27 -5.55 -7.19
C THR A 139 10.52 -4.77 -6.12
N GLN A 140 9.84 -3.68 -6.46
CA GLN A 140 9.11 -2.87 -5.48
C GLN A 140 7.59 -3.12 -5.50
N THR A 141 7.15 -4.19 -6.16
CA THR A 141 5.74 -4.56 -6.21
C THR A 141 5.21 -4.94 -4.83
N ILE A 142 4.21 -4.20 -4.34
CA ILE A 142 3.51 -4.51 -3.08
C ILE A 142 2.02 -4.71 -3.38
N VAL A 143 1.50 -5.89 -3.06
CA VAL A 143 0.08 -6.20 -3.23
C VAL A 143 -0.55 -6.56 -1.89
N LYS A 144 -1.69 -5.94 -1.57
CA LYS A 144 -2.47 -6.22 -0.36
C LYS A 144 -3.69 -7.05 -0.72
N ASN A 145 -3.79 -8.25 -0.16
CA ASN A 145 -4.86 -9.21 -0.44
C ASN A 145 -5.37 -9.83 0.86
N ASN A 146 -6.67 -9.72 1.15
CA ASN A 146 -7.33 -10.45 2.25
C ASN A 146 -6.59 -10.42 3.60
N GLY A 147 -6.03 -9.26 3.97
CA GLY A 147 -5.31 -9.09 5.23
C GLY A 147 -3.89 -9.67 5.26
N LYS A 148 -3.33 -10.11 4.13
CA LYS A 148 -1.89 -10.31 3.93
C LYS A 148 -1.34 -9.27 2.95
N THR A 149 -0.04 -9.02 3.06
CA THR A 149 0.69 -8.21 2.08
C THR A 149 1.76 -9.10 1.44
N GLU A 150 1.89 -9.02 0.12
CA GLU A 150 2.85 -9.71 -0.73
C GLU A 150 3.88 -8.68 -1.22
N TYR A 151 5.15 -9.07 -1.19
CA TYR A 151 6.28 -8.17 -1.39
C TYR A 151 7.17 -8.68 -2.51
N GLY A 152 7.66 -7.73 -3.29
CA GLY A 152 8.82 -7.91 -4.13
C GLY A 152 8.58 -8.71 -5.39
N LEU A 153 9.68 -9.07 -6.01
CA LEU A 153 9.71 -9.78 -7.28
C LEU A 153 8.91 -11.09 -7.21
N PHE A 154 9.05 -11.85 -6.12
CA PHE A 154 8.42 -13.15 -5.92
C PHE A 154 7.06 -13.09 -5.21
N GLN A 155 6.53 -11.90 -4.88
CA GLN A 155 5.26 -11.75 -4.16
C GLN A 155 5.20 -12.60 -2.88
N ILE A 156 6.24 -12.48 -2.04
CA ILE A 156 6.39 -13.25 -0.80
C ILE A 156 5.51 -12.62 0.29
N ASN A 157 4.64 -13.40 0.94
CA ASN A 157 3.69 -12.83 1.89
C ASN A 157 4.20 -12.72 3.34
N ASN A 158 3.79 -11.65 4.04
CA ASN A 158 4.12 -11.39 5.45
C ASN A 158 3.42 -12.31 6.45
N LYS A 159 2.38 -13.06 6.06
CA LYS A 159 1.64 -13.92 6.98
C LYS A 159 2.46 -15.15 7.39
N MET A 160 3.30 -15.65 6.49
CA MET A 160 4.04 -16.91 6.69
C MET A 160 5.55 -16.75 6.54
N TRP A 161 6.02 -15.98 5.56
CA TRP A 161 7.40 -16.09 5.09
C TRP A 161 8.34 -15.05 5.67
N CYS A 162 7.91 -13.80 5.75
CA CYS A 162 8.69 -12.68 6.28
C CYS A 162 7.94 -11.94 7.37
N ARG A 163 8.65 -11.08 8.12
CA ARG A 163 8.06 -10.21 9.13
C ARG A 163 8.09 -8.75 8.68
N ASP A 164 6.97 -8.07 8.79
CA ASP A 164 6.87 -6.63 8.64
C ASP A 164 6.41 -6.00 9.96
N ASN A 165 6.23 -4.67 9.95
CA ASN A 165 5.82 -3.92 11.13
C ASN A 165 4.30 -4.01 11.40
N GLN A 166 3.57 -4.89 10.73
CA GLN A 166 2.15 -5.09 10.99
C GLN A 166 1.94 -5.91 12.26
N ILE A 167 0.82 -5.68 12.96
CA ILE A 167 0.45 -6.38 14.20
C ILE A 167 0.08 -7.86 13.94
N LEU A 168 0.04 -8.27 12.67
CA LEU A 168 -0.30 -9.63 12.28
C LEU A 168 0.77 -10.63 12.76
N PRO A 169 0.37 -11.73 13.41
CA PRO A 169 1.32 -12.77 13.77
C PRO A 169 1.88 -13.42 12.49
N SER A 170 3.19 -13.33 12.31
CA SER A 170 3.94 -13.96 11.22
C SER A 170 4.83 -15.08 11.75
N ARG A 171 4.83 -16.23 11.06
CA ARG A 171 5.78 -17.32 11.34
C ARG A 171 7.21 -16.96 10.97
N ASN A 172 7.40 -16.02 10.04
CA ASN A 172 8.71 -15.56 9.56
C ASN A 172 9.66 -16.72 9.21
N ILE A 173 9.20 -17.68 8.40
CA ILE A 173 9.96 -18.90 8.06
C ILE A 173 11.30 -18.56 7.37
N CYS A 174 11.34 -17.49 6.58
CA CYS A 174 12.57 -17.04 5.94
C CYS A 174 13.52 -16.33 6.92
N GLY A 175 13.03 -15.89 8.08
CA GLY A 175 13.84 -15.26 9.12
C GLY A 175 14.27 -13.83 8.78
N ILE A 176 13.50 -13.12 7.95
CA ILE A 176 13.90 -11.85 7.33
C ILE A 176 12.77 -10.81 7.38
N SER A 177 13.15 -9.52 7.34
CA SER A 177 12.17 -8.44 7.19
C SER A 177 11.61 -8.42 5.77
N CYS A 178 10.30 -8.24 5.61
CA CYS A 178 9.67 -8.15 4.28
C CYS A 178 10.20 -6.97 3.45
N ASN A 179 10.77 -5.94 4.08
CA ASN A 179 11.36 -4.79 3.38
C ASN A 179 12.62 -5.16 2.58
N LYS A 180 13.24 -6.31 2.88
CA LYS A 180 14.41 -6.80 2.14
C LYS A 180 14.06 -7.23 0.72
N PHE A 181 12.88 -7.79 0.53
CA PHE A 181 12.36 -8.14 -0.80
C PHE A 181 11.99 -6.93 -1.67
N LEU A 182 12.22 -5.71 -1.20
CA LEU A 182 11.93 -4.47 -1.94
C LEU A 182 13.20 -3.75 -2.39
N ASP A 183 14.38 -4.30 -2.12
CA ASP A 183 15.63 -3.78 -2.64
C ASP A 183 16.03 -4.48 -3.96
N ASP A 184 17.17 -4.07 -4.53
CA ASP A 184 17.62 -4.58 -5.83
C ASP A 184 18.48 -5.85 -5.72
N ASP A 185 18.79 -6.30 -4.51
CA ASP A 185 19.58 -7.51 -4.22
C ASP A 185 18.68 -8.73 -4.05
N LEU A 186 18.46 -9.44 -5.15
CA LEU A 186 17.62 -10.64 -5.19
C LEU A 186 18.22 -11.86 -4.46
N THR A 187 19.38 -11.75 -3.82
CA THR A 187 20.04 -12.90 -3.17
C THR A 187 19.17 -13.47 -2.05
N ASP A 188 18.59 -12.61 -1.21
CA ASP A 188 17.75 -13.05 -0.10
C ASP A 188 16.32 -13.44 -0.54
N ASP A 189 15.79 -12.78 -1.57
CA ASP A 189 14.57 -13.19 -2.27
C ASP A 189 14.66 -14.62 -2.80
N VAL A 190 15.73 -14.94 -3.55
CA VAL A 190 15.94 -16.27 -4.14
C VAL A 190 16.09 -17.33 -3.04
N MET A 191 16.78 -17.02 -1.95
CA MET A 191 16.88 -17.93 -0.81
C MET A 191 15.52 -18.21 -0.17
N CYS A 192 14.68 -17.19 -0.02
CA CYS A 192 13.34 -17.37 0.53
C CYS A 192 12.43 -18.12 -0.46
N ALA A 193 12.48 -17.80 -1.76
CA ALA A 193 11.72 -18.49 -2.80
C ALA A 193 12.05 -20.00 -2.85
N LYS A 194 13.32 -20.38 -2.66
CA LYS A 194 13.72 -21.80 -2.53
C LYS A 194 13.06 -22.48 -1.34
N LYS A 195 13.01 -21.82 -0.17
CA LYS A 195 12.30 -22.35 1.01
C LYS A 195 10.80 -22.51 0.76
N ILE A 196 10.18 -21.57 0.04
CA ILE A 196 8.78 -21.66 -0.36
C ILE A 196 8.58 -22.89 -1.25
N LEU A 197 9.41 -23.04 -2.26
CA LEU A 197 9.33 -24.17 -3.18
C LEU A 197 9.56 -25.52 -2.48
N ASP A 198 10.43 -25.56 -1.46
CA ASP A 198 10.65 -26.76 -0.64
C ASP A 198 9.43 -27.14 0.21
N SER A 199 8.62 -26.17 0.61
CA SER A 199 7.48 -26.36 1.52
C SER A 199 6.14 -26.49 0.80
N GLU A 200 5.84 -25.59 -0.12
CA GLU A 200 4.55 -25.46 -0.81
C GLU A 200 4.60 -25.90 -2.28
N GLY A 201 5.80 -26.04 -2.85
CA GLY A 201 5.98 -26.26 -4.28
C GLY A 201 5.67 -25.02 -5.13
N ILE A 202 5.66 -25.21 -6.46
CA ILE A 202 5.46 -24.12 -7.42
C ILE A 202 4.03 -23.55 -7.40
N ASP A 203 3.08 -24.31 -6.85
CA ASP A 203 1.67 -23.92 -6.70
C ASP A 203 1.46 -22.74 -5.72
N TYR A 204 2.48 -22.36 -4.93
CA TYR A 204 2.44 -21.10 -4.17
C TYR A 204 2.19 -19.89 -5.09
N TRP A 205 2.78 -19.91 -6.29
CA TRP A 205 2.56 -18.89 -7.30
C TRP A 205 1.40 -19.29 -8.21
N LEU A 206 0.21 -18.75 -7.92
CA LEU A 206 -1.05 -19.08 -8.61
C LEU A 206 -1.02 -18.86 -10.13
N ALA A 207 -0.08 -18.06 -10.64
CA ALA A 207 0.11 -17.85 -12.07
C ALA A 207 0.70 -19.07 -12.80
N HIS A 208 1.47 -19.93 -12.11
CA HIS A 208 2.25 -20.98 -12.77
C HIS A 208 1.37 -21.98 -13.52
N LYS A 209 0.44 -22.64 -12.83
CA LYS A 209 -0.41 -23.68 -13.40
C LYS A 209 -1.28 -23.23 -14.59
N PRO A 210 -1.97 -22.07 -14.56
CA PRO A 210 -2.80 -21.64 -15.69
C PRO A 210 -2.04 -20.98 -16.84
N LEU A 211 -0.85 -20.40 -16.60
CA LEU A 211 -0.18 -19.52 -17.59
C LEU A 211 1.21 -20.00 -18.01
N CYS A 212 1.87 -20.82 -17.18
CA CYS A 212 3.29 -21.13 -17.31
C CYS A 212 3.59 -22.63 -17.32
N SER A 213 2.61 -23.49 -17.61
CA SER A 213 2.85 -24.94 -17.79
C SER A 213 3.11 -25.35 -19.23
N GLU A 214 2.83 -24.47 -20.20
CA GLU A 214 2.97 -24.73 -21.64
C GLU A 214 3.51 -23.50 -22.38
N LYS A 215 3.90 -23.66 -23.65
CA LYS A 215 4.36 -22.58 -24.53
C LYS A 215 5.49 -21.74 -23.91
N LEU A 216 6.49 -22.45 -23.39
CA LEU A 216 7.60 -21.86 -22.66
C LEU A 216 8.67 -21.21 -23.55
N GLU A 217 8.66 -21.52 -24.84
CA GLU A 217 9.61 -20.99 -25.84
C GLU A 217 9.70 -19.45 -25.81
N GLN A 218 8.57 -18.75 -25.61
CA GLN A 218 8.51 -17.29 -25.56
C GLN A 218 9.26 -16.70 -24.35
N TRP A 219 9.47 -17.50 -23.30
CA TRP A 219 10.11 -17.08 -22.04
C TRP A 219 11.61 -17.35 -22.03
N LEU A 220 12.14 -18.03 -23.05
CA LEU A 220 13.58 -18.17 -23.26
C LEU A 220 14.22 -16.82 -23.57
N CYS A 221 15.41 -16.60 -23.02
CA CYS A 221 16.28 -15.51 -23.46
C CYS A 221 17.31 -16.09 -24.43
N GLU A 222 17.32 -15.62 -25.67
CA GLU A 222 18.42 -15.89 -26.58
C GLU A 222 19.60 -15.01 -26.15
N GLU A 223 20.71 -15.64 -25.74
CA GLU A 223 21.98 -14.92 -25.57
C GLU A 223 22.41 -14.44 -26.97
N LEU A 224 22.38 -13.12 -27.19
CA LEU A 224 22.98 -12.46 -28.35
C LEU A 224 24.49 -12.30 -28.17
#